data_AF-A0A1F8ZUQ1-F1
#
_entry.id   AF-A0A1F8ZUQ1-F1
#
_cell.length_a   1.000
_cell.length_b   1.000
_cell.length_c   1.000
_cell.angle_alpha   90.00
_cell.angle_beta   90.00
_cell.angle_gamma   90.00
#
_symmetry.space_group_name_H-M   'P 1'
#
loop_
_entity.id
_entity.type
_entity.pdbx_description
1 polymer ?
#
loop_
_entity_poly.entity_id
_entity_poly.type
_entity_poly.pdbx_seq_one_letter_code
_entity_poly.pdbx_strand_id
1 'polypeptide(L)' 'MSETWSILLVAGFWGWVFCTIGFIIKGFPRRDFFAGAVATAWGSGVIVFYCLWILGMMNA' A
#
# COMPACT_ATOMS: atom_id res chain seq x y z
N MET A 1 -12.87 18.13 -11.26
CA MET A 1 -11.97 17.00 -10.91
C MET A 1 -10.96 16.86 -12.03
N SER A 2 -9.66 17.00 -11.75
CA SER A 2 -8.63 16.68 -12.75
C SER A 2 -8.51 15.17 -12.84
N GLU A 3 -8.63 14.61 -14.05
CA GLU A 3 -8.60 13.15 -14.29
C GLU A 3 -7.36 12.49 -13.69
N THR A 4 -6.24 13.22 -13.62
CA THR A 4 -4.99 12.76 -13.01
C THR A 4 -5.13 12.43 -11.53
N TRP A 5 -5.86 13.27 -10.76
CA TRP A 5 -6.06 13.04 -9.32
C TRP A 5 -6.99 11.87 -9.05
N SER A 6 -8.02 11.68 -9.89
CA SER A 6 -8.89 10.51 -9.82
C SER A 6 -8.13 9.21 -10.08
N ILE A 7 -7.21 9.20 -11.05
CA ILE A 7 -6.36 8.04 -11.33
C ILE A 7 -5.42 7.76 -10.15
N LEU A 8 -4.78 8.79 -9.59
CA LEU A 8 -3.90 8.64 -8.41
C LEU A 8 -4.65 8.13 -7.19
N LEU A 9 -5.90 8.57 -6.98
CA LEU A 9 -6.75 8.09 -5.90
C LEU A 9 -7.02 6.58 -6.05
N VAL A 10 -7.46 6.14 -7.23
CA VAL A 10 -7.79 4.73 -7.47
C VAL A 10 -6.53 3.85 -7.43
N ALA A 11 -5.44 4.31 -8.04
CA ALA A 11 -4.16 3.60 -8.03
C ALA A 11 -3.56 3.53 -6.62
N GLY A 12 -3.64 4.61 -5.85
CA GLY A 12 -3.23 4.68 -4.44
C GLY A 12 -4.01 3.68 -3.59
N PHE A 13 -5.33 3.65 -3.74
CA PHE A 13 -6.18 2.71 -3.03
C PHE A 13 -5.83 1.24 -3.34
N TRP A 14 -5.79 0.87 -4.62
CA TRP A 14 -5.49 -0.51 -5.01
C TRP A 14 -4.05 -0.91 -4.65
N GLY A 15 -3.08 -0.03 -4.85
CA GLY A 15 -1.70 -0.27 -4.43
C GLY A 15 -1.57 -0.49 -2.93
N TRP A 16 -2.32 0.27 -2.12
CA TRP A 16 -2.36 0.10 -0.67
C TRP A 16 -2.95 -1.27 -0.29
N VAL A 17 -4.05 -1.69 -0.93
CA VAL A 17 -4.65 -3.01 -0.73
C VAL A 17 -3.66 -4.13 -1.09
N PHE A 18 -3.05 -4.09 -2.27
CA PHE A 18 -2.08 -5.11 -2.69
C PHE A 18 -0.86 -5.17 -1.78
N CYS A 19 -0.33 -4.01 -1.37
CA CYS A 19 0.79 -3.97 -0.44
C CYS A 19 0.41 -4.52 0.94
N THR A 20 -0.81 -4.28 1.40
CA THR A 20 -1.30 -4.81 2.69
C THR A 20 -1.43 -6.32 2.64
N ILE A 21 -2.00 -6.87 1.56
CA ILE A 21 -2.08 -8.33 1.34
C ILE A 21 -0.67 -8.93 1.29
N GLY A 22 0.23 -8.33 0.52
CA GLY A 22 1.63 -8.76 0.43
C GLY A 22 2.35 -8.73 1.78
N PHE A 23 2.15 -7.67 2.56
CA PHE A 23 2.70 -7.53 3.91
C PHE A 23 2.22 -8.65 4.84
N ILE A 24 0.93 -8.96 4.84
CA ILE A 24 0.37 -10.02 5.69
C ILE A 24 0.90 -11.39 5.27
N ILE A 25 0.80 -11.74 3.98
CA ILE A 25 1.17 -13.08 3.49
C ILE A 25 2.68 -13.30 3.53
N LYS A 26 3.46 -12.31 3.09
CA LYS A 26 4.91 -12.43 2.95
C LYS A 26 5.69 -12.00 4.19
N GLY A 27 5.12 -11.12 5.01
CA GLY A 27 5.72 -10.73 6.30
C GLY A 27 5.59 -11.83 7.34
N PHE A 28 4.52 -12.63 7.27
CA PHE A 28 4.25 -13.75 8.19
C PHE A 28 4.06 -15.07 7.44
N PRO A 29 5.10 -15.59 6.77
CA PRO A 29 4.97 -16.77 5.93
C PRO A 29 4.73 -18.07 6.72
N ARG A 30 5.03 -18.08 8.02
CA ARG A 30 4.83 -19.21 8.93
C ARG A 30 4.42 -18.70 10.31
N ARG A 31 3.73 -19.54 11.08
CA ARG A 31 3.39 -19.25 12.48
C ARG A 31 4.69 -19.02 13.27
N ASP A 32 4.69 -17.97 14.09
CA ASP A 32 5.84 -17.54 14.90
C ASP A 32 7.10 -17.13 14.12
N PHE A 33 6.98 -16.88 12.80
CA PHE A 33 8.09 -16.38 11.98
C PHE A 33 7.74 -15.04 11.33
N PHE A 34 8.57 -14.03 11.60
CA PHE A 34 8.46 -12.71 10.99
C PHE A 34 9.62 -12.47 10.02
N ALA A 35 9.31 -12.38 8.74
CA ALA A 35 10.29 -12.12 7.69
C ALA A 35 10.61 -10.62 7.59
N GLY A 36 11.37 -10.08 8.55
CA GLY A 36 11.56 -8.64 8.73
C GLY A 36 11.94 -7.84 7.48
N ALA A 37 12.86 -8.34 6.64
CA ALA A 37 13.25 -7.66 5.40
C ALA A 37 12.09 -7.55 4.40
N VAL A 38 11.34 -8.64 4.23
CA VAL A 38 10.20 -8.71 3.32
C VAL A 38 9.04 -7.90 3.87
N ALA A 39 8.75 -8.02 5.17
CA ALA A 39 7.76 -7.22 5.88
C ALA A 39 8.08 -5.71 5.75
N THR A 40 9.33 -5.30 5.88
CA THR A 40 9.71 -3.89 5.73
C THR A 40 9.49 -3.40 4.30
N ALA A 41 9.86 -4.20 3.29
CA ALA A 41 9.63 -3.84 1.89
C ALA A 41 8.13 -3.67 1.58
N TRP A 42 7.30 -4.66 1.91
CA TRP A 42 5.86 -4.57 1.69
C TRP A 42 5.20 -3.49 2.56
N GLY A 43 5.63 -3.34 3.81
CA GLY A 43 5.15 -2.33 4.74
C GLY A 43 5.46 -0.89 4.29
N SER A 44 6.66 -0.64 3.74
CA SER A 44 6.97 0.66 3.13
C SER A 44 6.06 0.95 1.93
N GLY A 45 5.71 -0.06 1.14
CA GLY A 45 4.73 0.06 0.06
C GLY A 45 3.35 0.46 0.58
N VAL A 46 2.88 -0.14 1.68
CA VAL A 46 1.62 0.24 2.34
C VAL A 46 1.62 1.73 2.67
N ILE A 47 2.69 2.24 3.29
CA ILE A 47 2.79 3.66 3.67
C ILE A 47 2.77 4.57 2.44
N VAL A 48 3.57 4.27 1.42
CA VAL A 48 3.65 5.09 0.19
C VAL A 48 2.31 5.16 -0.52
N PHE A 49 1.65 4.03 -0.74
CA PHE A 49 0.35 4.01 -1.42
C PHE A 49 -0.76 4.62 -0.58
N TYR A 50 -0.71 4.50 0.75
CA TYR A 50 -1.62 5.20 1.64
C TYR A 50 -1.47 6.72 1.49
N CYS A 51 -0.23 7.25 1.49
CA CYS A 51 0.01 8.67 1.25
C CYS A 51 -0.50 9.12 -0.12
N LEU A 52 -0.27 8.34 -1.18
CA LEU A 52 -0.78 8.63 -2.53
C LEU A 52 -2.31 8.66 -2.56
N TRP A 53 -2.97 7.74 -1.85
CA TRP A 53 -4.43 7.70 -1.74
C TRP A 53 -4.99 8.93 -1.03
N ILE A 54 -4.39 9.33 0.11
CA ILE A 54 -4.76 10.56 0.84
C ILE A 54 -4.57 11.80 -0.03
N LEU A 55 -3.43 11.92 -0.73
CA LEU A 55 -3.17 13.04 -1.64
C LEU A 55 -4.17 13.08 -2.79
N GLY A 56 -4.56 11.92 -3.33
CA GLY A 56 -5.64 11.79 -4.28
C GLY A 56 -6.96 12.31 -3.73
N MET A 57 -7.36 11.89 -2.52
CA MET A 57 -8.60 12.37 -1.88
C MET A 57 -8.60 13.87 -1.60
N MET A 58 -7.45 14.47 -1.28
CA MET A 58 -7.36 15.90 -1.01
C MET A 58 -7.50 16.78 -2.27
N ASN A 59 -7.26 16.23 -3.46
CA ASN A 59 -7.20 16.98 -4.72
C ASN A 59 -8.20 16.51 -5.79
N ALA A 60 -8.91 15.40 -5.57
CA ALA A 60 -9.94 14.87 -6.46
C ALA A 60 -11.24 15.66 -6.32
#